data_AF-A0A2X3CSJ9-F1
#
_entry.id   AF-A0A2X3CSJ9-F1
#
_cell.length_a   1.000
_cell.length_b   1.000
_cell.length_c   1.000
_cell.angle_alpha   90.00
_cell.angle_beta   90.00
_cell.angle_gamma   90.00
#
_symmetry.space_group_name_H-M   'P 1'
#
loop_
_entity.id
_entity.type
_entity.pdbx_description
1 polymer ?
#
loop_
_entity_poly.entity_id
_entity_poly.type
_entity_poly.pdbx_seq_one_letter_code
_entity_poly.pdbx_strand_id
1 'polypeptide(L)'
;MRYVDEYRAPEQVMQLVAHLQQRARLLPHTAARPLRIMEVCGGHTHAIFKFGLDQLLPENIEFIHGPGCPVCVLPMGRIDACIEIASRPGVIFCTFGDAMRVPGKNGSLLQAKARAPMSASFTRRWTLCGWRSKIRSARWSFLVSVSKPPCPLPP
;
A
#
# COMPACT_ATOMS: atom_id res chain seq x y z
N MET A 1 -20.15 0.31 -3.16
CA MET A 1 -19.76 -1.11 -3.04
C MET A 1 -21.01 -1.88 -2.63
N ARG A 2 -21.34 -2.99 -3.28
CA ARG A 2 -22.39 -3.91 -2.82
C ARG A 2 -21.89 -4.53 -1.50
N TYR A 3 -22.72 -4.59 -0.45
CA TYR A 3 -22.42 -5.17 0.88
C TYR A 3 -21.65 -4.31 1.91
N VAL A 4 -21.52 -3.00 1.73
CA VAL A 4 -20.85 -2.16 2.75
C VAL A 4 -21.58 -2.18 4.08
N ASP A 5 -22.91 -2.09 4.04
CA ASP A 5 -23.73 -1.97 5.23
C ASP A 5 -23.81 -3.31 5.99
N GLU A 6 -23.89 -4.42 5.26
CA GLU A 6 -23.90 -5.78 5.83
C GLU A 6 -22.58 -6.08 6.58
N TYR A 7 -21.43 -5.93 5.92
CA TYR A 7 -20.12 -6.21 6.55
C TYR A 7 -19.67 -5.17 7.57
N ARG A 8 -20.46 -4.10 7.78
CA ARG A 8 -20.23 -3.09 8.82
C ARG A 8 -21.34 -3.06 9.87
N ALA A 9 -22.28 -4.01 9.85
CA ALA A 9 -23.36 -4.08 10.80
C ALA A 9 -22.80 -4.43 12.20
N PRO A 10 -22.96 -3.56 13.22
CA PRO A 10 -22.37 -3.78 14.54
C PRO A 10 -22.92 -5.03 15.22
N GLU A 11 -24.20 -5.36 15.00
CA GLU A 11 -24.84 -6.56 15.55
C GLU A 11 -24.14 -7.84 15.07
N GLN A 12 -23.83 -7.94 13.77
CA GLN A 12 -23.13 -9.09 13.20
C GLN A 12 -21.70 -9.21 13.72
N VAL A 13 -21.01 -8.08 13.88
CA VAL A 13 -19.65 -8.04 14.45
C VAL A 13 -19.67 -8.54 15.90
N MET A 14 -20.62 -8.07 16.73
CA MET A 14 -20.72 -8.50 18.13
C MET A 14 -21.09 -9.98 18.27
N GLN A 15 -21.95 -10.50 17.39
CA GLN A 15 -22.24 -11.93 17.31
C GLN A 15 -20.99 -12.75 16.98
N LEU A 16 -20.17 -12.27 16.03
CA LEU A 16 -18.91 -12.92 15.67
C LEU A 16 -17.91 -12.89 16.84
N VAL A 17 -17.76 -11.76 17.53
CA VAL A 17 -16.90 -11.62 18.71
C VAL A 17 -17.31 -12.61 19.80
N ALA A 18 -18.61 -12.72 20.11
CA ALA A 18 -19.11 -13.69 21.07
C ALA A 18 -18.78 -15.13 20.67
N HIS A 19 -18.92 -15.47 19.39
CA HIS A 19 -18.54 -16.79 18.87
C HIS A 19 -17.03 -17.06 18.99
N LEU A 20 -16.21 -16.06 18.70
CA LEU A 20 -14.75 -16.14 18.84
C LEU A 20 -14.35 -16.33 20.30
N GLN A 21 -14.99 -15.64 21.25
CA GLN A 21 -14.76 -15.83 22.68
C GLN A 21 -15.06 -17.25 23.14
N GLN A 22 -16.13 -17.88 22.64
CA GLN A 22 -16.45 -19.26 22.96
C GLN A 22 -15.41 -20.24 22.38
N ARG A 23 -15.05 -20.06 21.10
CA ARG A 23 -14.05 -20.90 20.41
C ARG A 23 -12.66 -20.78 21.02
N ALA A 24 -12.27 -19.57 21.41
CA ALA A 24 -10.93 -19.30 21.92
C ALA A 24 -10.65 -20.05 23.23
N ARG A 25 -11.67 -20.36 24.04
CA ARG A 25 -11.54 -21.18 25.26
C ARG A 25 -11.18 -22.63 24.99
N LEU A 26 -11.48 -23.13 23.78
CA LEU A 26 -11.19 -24.51 23.38
C LEU A 26 -9.77 -24.67 22.83
N LEU A 27 -9.07 -23.54 22.59
CA LEU A 27 -7.71 -23.56 22.07
C LEU A 27 -6.70 -23.75 23.21
N PRO A 28 -5.58 -24.46 22.98
CA PRO A 28 -4.51 -24.64 23.96
C PRO A 28 -3.59 -23.40 24.02
N HIS A 29 -4.19 -22.20 24.03
CA HIS A 29 -3.51 -20.91 24.05
C HIS A 29 -4.01 -20.11 25.25
N THR A 30 -3.09 -19.49 25.98
CA THR A 30 -3.35 -18.67 27.16
C THR A 30 -2.87 -17.24 26.92
N ALA A 31 -3.23 -16.30 27.80
CA ALA A 31 -2.69 -14.94 27.73
C ALA A 31 -1.14 -14.90 27.82
N ALA A 32 -0.52 -15.87 28.52
CA ALA A 32 0.94 -15.99 28.59
C ALA A 32 1.57 -16.60 27.31
N ARG A 33 0.78 -17.33 26.50
CA ARG A 33 1.23 -17.94 25.23
C ARG A 33 0.13 -17.85 24.17
N PRO A 34 -0.17 -16.62 23.69
CA PRO A 34 -1.31 -16.39 22.82
C PRO A 34 -1.12 -17.03 21.44
N LEU A 35 -2.24 -17.27 20.76
CA LEU A 35 -2.26 -17.59 19.34
C LEU A 35 -1.88 -16.34 18.56
N ARG A 36 -0.76 -16.40 17.86
CA ARG A 36 -0.25 -15.27 17.07
C ARG A 36 -0.74 -15.35 15.63
N ILE A 37 -1.52 -14.36 15.22
CA ILE A 37 -2.03 -14.23 13.85
C ILE A 37 -1.30 -13.07 13.18
N MET A 38 -0.49 -13.38 12.16
CA MET A 38 0.22 -12.35 11.41
C MET A 38 -0.61 -11.87 10.22
N GLU A 39 -0.79 -10.56 10.09
CA GLU A 39 -1.32 -9.91 8.90
C GLU A 39 -0.19 -9.22 8.12
N VAL A 40 -0.34 -9.14 6.79
CA VAL A 40 0.68 -8.56 5.89
C VAL A 40 0.03 -7.59 4.90
N CYS A 41 -0.99 -6.86 5.33
CA CYS A 41 -1.70 -5.90 4.50
C CYS A 41 -1.94 -4.62 5.29
N GLY A 42 -1.34 -3.51 4.84
CA GLY A 42 -1.52 -2.21 5.51
C GLY A 42 -2.99 -1.78 5.65
N GLY A 43 -3.87 -2.24 4.75
CA GLY A 43 -5.32 -2.02 4.87
C GLY A 43 -5.96 -2.75 6.06
N HIS A 44 -5.49 -3.97 6.37
CA HIS A 44 -5.92 -4.72 7.54
C HIS A 44 -5.33 -4.11 8.81
N THR A 45 -4.04 -3.77 8.83
CA THR A 45 -3.42 -3.02 9.94
C THR A 45 -4.26 -1.78 10.26
N HIS A 46 -4.58 -0.97 9.24
CA HIS A 46 -5.38 0.23 9.42
C HIS A 46 -6.78 -0.07 9.96
N ALA A 47 -7.46 -1.10 9.47
CA ALA A 47 -8.78 -1.49 9.95
C ALA A 47 -8.74 -1.99 11.42
N ILE A 48 -7.78 -2.83 11.76
CA ILE A 48 -7.60 -3.38 13.11
C ILE A 48 -7.45 -2.25 14.13
N PHE A 49 -6.55 -1.30 13.87
CA PHE A 49 -6.34 -0.16 14.78
C PHE A 49 -7.51 0.82 14.77
N LYS A 50 -8.09 1.13 13.59
CA LYS A 50 -9.18 2.08 13.47
C LYS A 50 -10.44 1.63 14.23
N PHE A 51 -10.71 0.33 14.25
CA PHE A 51 -11.89 -0.24 14.90
C PHE A 51 -11.58 -0.89 16.25
N GLY A 52 -10.32 -0.83 16.73
CA GLY A 52 -9.91 -1.42 18.01
C GLY A 52 -10.18 -2.92 18.10
N LEU A 53 -9.98 -3.65 17.00
CA LEU A 53 -10.28 -5.09 16.95
C LEU A 53 -9.37 -5.91 17.88
N ASP A 54 -8.19 -5.39 18.19
CA ASP A 54 -7.26 -5.93 19.18
C ASP A 54 -7.88 -6.02 20.58
N GLN A 55 -8.65 -5.00 20.98
CA GLN A 55 -9.33 -4.92 22.28
C GLN A 55 -10.61 -5.75 22.34
N LEU A 56 -11.21 -6.07 21.20
CA LEU A 56 -12.45 -6.86 21.14
C LEU A 56 -12.19 -8.36 21.16
N LEU A 57 -10.98 -8.79 20.81
CA LEU A 57 -10.64 -10.21 20.76
C LEU A 57 -10.25 -10.76 22.15
N PRO A 58 -10.36 -12.09 22.34
CA PRO A 58 -9.88 -12.77 23.54
C PRO A 58 -8.38 -12.53 23.78
N GLU A 59 -7.97 -12.35 25.04
CA GLU A 59 -6.57 -12.10 25.45
C GLU A 59 -5.59 -13.21 25.06
N ASN A 60 -6.08 -14.41 24.73
CA ASN A 60 -5.26 -15.51 24.24
C ASN A 60 -5.04 -15.47 22.71
N ILE A 61 -5.39 -14.39 22.04
CA ILE A 61 -5.12 -14.13 20.62
C ILE A 61 -4.35 -12.81 20.49
N GLU A 62 -3.27 -12.83 19.73
CA GLU A 62 -2.40 -11.67 19.52
C GLU A 62 -2.24 -11.43 18.01
N PHE A 63 -2.42 -10.19 17.55
CA PHE A 63 -2.09 -9.83 16.18
C PHE A 63 -0.63 -9.43 16.04
N ILE A 64 0.03 -9.98 15.03
CA ILE A 64 1.37 -9.55 14.59
C ILE A 64 1.21 -8.76 13.30
N HIS A 65 1.72 -7.53 13.31
CA HIS A 65 1.72 -6.67 12.14
C HIS A 65 2.99 -6.91 11.32
N GLY A 66 2.84 -7.71 10.26
CA GLY A 66 3.91 -8.01 9.33
C GLY A 66 4.21 -6.83 8.39
N PRO A 67 5.19 -7.01 7.48
CA PRO A 67 5.61 -5.98 6.54
C PRO A 67 4.60 -5.81 5.38
N GLY A 68 3.40 -5.29 5.68
CA GLY A 68 2.30 -5.13 4.72
C GLY A 68 2.33 -3.87 3.86
N CYS A 69 3.38 -3.06 3.98
CA CYS A 69 3.56 -1.82 3.24
C CYS A 69 4.63 -2.00 2.15
N PRO A 70 4.27 -2.05 0.86
CA PRO A 70 5.20 -2.33 -0.23
C PRO A 70 6.28 -1.26 -0.38
N VAL A 71 5.99 -0.03 0.05
CA VAL A 71 6.92 1.11 0.02
C VAL A 71 7.91 1.05 1.18
N CYS A 72 7.48 0.54 2.33
CA CYS A 72 8.29 0.47 3.54
C CYS A 72 9.38 -0.62 3.46
N VAL A 73 9.16 -1.65 2.63
CA VAL A 73 10.12 -2.72 2.36
C VAL A 73 10.94 -2.50 1.09
N LEU A 74 10.80 -1.34 0.44
CA LEU A 74 11.50 -1.07 -0.80
C LEU A 74 13.01 -0.91 -0.53
N PRO A 75 13.88 -1.74 -1.14
CA PRO A 75 15.31 -1.66 -0.86
C PRO A 75 15.91 -0.38 -1.43
N MET A 76 16.89 0.20 -0.73
CA MET A 76 17.51 1.48 -1.10
C MET A 76 18.03 1.50 -2.54
N GLY A 77 18.64 0.41 -3.01
CA GLY A 77 19.14 0.31 -4.38
C GLY A 77 18.05 0.44 -5.47
N ARG A 78 16.79 0.12 -5.15
CA ARG A 78 15.66 0.37 -6.07
C ARG A 78 15.34 1.86 -6.18
N ILE A 79 15.42 2.60 -5.08
CA ILE A 79 15.26 4.06 -5.08
C ILE A 79 16.39 4.71 -5.88
N ASP A 80 17.63 4.28 -5.68
CA ASP A 80 18.78 4.83 -6.41
C ASP A 80 18.66 4.60 -7.92
N ALA A 81 18.27 3.39 -8.35
CA ALA A 81 18.01 3.10 -9.77
C ALA A 81 16.90 4.00 -10.35
N CYS A 82 15.91 4.36 -9.53
CA CYS A 82 14.82 5.23 -9.96
C CYS A 82 15.24 6.69 -10.05
N ILE A 83 16.10 7.15 -9.15
CA ILE A 83 16.73 8.47 -9.22
C ILE A 83 17.58 8.57 -10.49
N GLU A 84 18.34 7.53 -10.83
CA GLU A 84 19.16 7.49 -12.05
C GLU A 84 18.28 7.59 -13.31
N ILE A 85 17.22 6.77 -13.41
CA ILE A 85 16.28 6.80 -14.53
C ILE A 85 15.62 8.17 -14.65
N ALA A 86 15.20 8.74 -13.52
CA ALA A 86 14.48 10.01 -13.51
C ALA A 86 15.36 11.23 -13.83
N SER A 87 16.68 11.11 -13.63
CA SER A 87 17.65 12.15 -13.97
C SER A 87 18.00 12.21 -15.47
N ARG A 88 17.53 11.24 -16.27
CA ARG A 88 17.82 11.20 -17.71
C ARG A 88 17.03 12.28 -18.47
N PRO A 89 17.66 13.01 -19.42
CA PRO A 89 16.96 13.99 -20.24
C PRO A 89 15.77 13.38 -21.00
N GLY A 90 14.64 14.08 -21.03
CA GLY A 90 13.44 13.64 -21.76
C GLY A 90 12.65 12.50 -21.10
N VAL A 91 12.94 12.15 -19.84
CA VAL A 91 12.17 11.17 -19.05
C VAL A 91 11.13 11.85 -18.18
N ILE A 92 9.91 11.32 -18.22
CA ILE A 92 8.85 11.66 -17.25
C ILE A 92 8.72 10.48 -16.29
N PHE A 93 9.15 10.69 -15.06
CA PHE A 93 9.12 9.65 -14.04
C PHE A 93 7.83 9.73 -13.22
N CYS A 94 7.04 8.66 -13.23
CA CYS A 94 5.80 8.57 -12.47
C CYS A 94 5.95 7.61 -11.30
N THR A 95 5.54 8.07 -10.12
CA THR A 95 5.56 7.28 -8.88
C THR A 95 4.39 7.65 -7.98
N PHE A 96 4.09 6.78 -7.04
CA PHE A 96 3.20 7.08 -5.92
C PHE A 96 3.88 8.05 -4.94
N GLY A 97 3.05 8.84 -4.26
CA GLY A 97 3.49 9.90 -3.35
C GLY A 97 4.20 9.41 -2.10
N ASP A 98 3.81 8.25 -1.61
CA ASP A 98 4.45 7.55 -0.51
C ASP A 98 5.91 7.19 -0.83
N ALA A 99 6.19 6.73 -2.06
CA ALA A 99 7.53 6.36 -2.49
C ALA A 99 8.48 7.56 -2.65
N MET A 100 7.95 8.79 -2.79
CA MET A 100 8.77 10.00 -3.00
C MET A 100 9.72 10.30 -1.84
N ARG A 101 9.32 9.91 -0.62
CA ARG A 101 10.04 10.21 0.62
C ARG A 101 10.95 9.07 1.09
N VAL A 102 10.89 7.92 0.42
CA VAL A 102 11.73 6.78 0.80
C VAL A 102 13.20 7.12 0.57
N PRO A 103 14.07 6.93 1.57
CA PRO A 103 15.49 7.20 1.42
C PRO A 103 16.17 6.13 0.56
N GLY A 104 16.96 6.59 -0.42
CA GLY A 104 17.99 5.80 -1.10
C GLY A 104 19.38 6.17 -0.58
N LYS A 105 20.43 5.56 -1.14
CA LYS A 105 21.82 5.90 -0.81
C LYS A 105 22.18 7.32 -1.25
N ASN A 106 21.68 7.73 -2.41
CA ASN A 106 21.98 9.04 -3.02
C ASN A 106 20.93 10.12 -2.70
N GLY A 107 20.04 9.86 -1.74
CA GLY A 107 18.91 10.71 -1.38
C GLY A 107 17.57 10.10 -1.77
N SER A 108 16.50 10.91 -1.68
CA SER A 108 15.15 10.49 -2.05
C SER A 108 14.73 11.01 -3.42
N LEU A 109 13.67 10.42 -4.00
CA LEU A 109 13.07 10.91 -5.26
C LEU A 109 12.57 12.35 -5.13
N LEU A 110 12.16 12.78 -3.93
CA LEU A 110 11.80 14.17 -3.65
C LEU A 110 13.01 15.12 -3.74
N GLN A 111 14.17 14.69 -3.23
CA GLN A 111 15.41 15.46 -3.35
C GLN A 111 15.91 15.51 -4.79
N ALA A 112 15.80 14.39 -5.54
CA ALA A 112 16.14 14.34 -6.95
C ALA A 112 15.28 15.32 -7.78
N LYS A 113 13.97 15.40 -7.49
CA LYS A 113 13.04 16.37 -8.09
C LYS A 113 13.42 17.82 -7.81
N ALA A 114 14.05 18.12 -6.68
CA ALA A 114 14.48 19.49 -6.34
C ALA A 114 15.77 19.90 -7.08
N ARG A 115 16.64 18.94 -7.42
CA ARG A 115 17.96 19.21 -8.04
C ARG A 115 17.90 19.35 -9.55
N ALA A 116 16.92 18.72 -10.19
CA ALA A 116 16.73 18.77 -11.63
C ALA A 116 15.24 18.98 -11.94
N PRO A 117 14.86 19.55 -13.09
CA PRO A 117 13.46 19.64 -13.54
C PRO A 117 12.95 18.25 -13.95
N MET A 118 12.89 17.31 -12.99
CA MET A 118 12.10 16.10 -13.12
C MET A 118 10.64 16.52 -13.21
N SER A 119 10.01 16.28 -14.36
CA SER A 119 8.55 16.24 -14.46
C SER A 119 8.04 14.99 -13.75
N ALA A 120 8.19 14.95 -12.42
CA ALA A 120 7.65 13.90 -11.58
C ALA A 120 6.17 14.21 -11.31
N SER A 121 5.31 13.55 -12.07
CA SER A 121 3.86 13.70 -11.99
C SER A 121 3.25 12.62 -11.10
N PHE A 122 2.44 13.09 -10.15
CA PHE A 122 1.72 12.28 -9.18
C PHE A 122 0.54 11.58 -9.86
N THR A 123 0.54 10.25 -9.93
CA THR A 123 -0.57 9.52 -10.55
C THR A 123 -1.33 8.71 -9.52
N ARG A 124 -2.57 9.12 -9.21
CA ARG A 124 -3.61 8.14 -8.86
C ARG A 124 -3.90 7.35 -10.14
N ARG A 125 -4.21 6.06 -10.02
CA ARG A 125 -4.39 5.06 -11.12
C ARG A 125 -5.20 5.53 -12.35
N TRP A 126 -5.96 6.61 -12.28
CA TRP A 126 -6.84 7.14 -13.32
C TRP A 126 -6.33 8.35 -14.12
N THR A 127 -5.26 9.04 -13.71
CA THR A 127 -4.80 10.25 -14.43
C THR A 127 -3.87 9.97 -15.63
N LEU A 128 -3.45 8.72 -15.83
CA LEU A 128 -2.47 8.36 -16.85
C LEU A 128 -3.02 8.36 -18.29
N CYS A 129 -4.29 8.02 -18.49
CA CYS A 129 -4.88 8.00 -19.84
C CYS A 129 -5.01 9.40 -20.45
N GLY A 130 -5.30 10.43 -19.65
CA GLY A 130 -5.43 11.81 -20.13
C GLY A 130 -4.11 12.48 -20.55
N TRP A 131 -2.96 11.91 -20.17
CA TRP A 131 -1.64 12.47 -20.48
C TRP A 131 -1.04 11.94 -21.79
N ARG A 132 -1.55 10.83 -22.30
CA ARG A 132 -1.03 10.16 -23.52
C ARG A 132 -1.16 11.05 -24.76
N SER A 133 -2.12 11.97 -24.77
CA SER A 133 -2.30 12.95 -25.86
C SER A 133 -1.37 14.16 -25.77
N LYS A 134 -0.91 14.54 -24.56
CA LYS A 134 -0.13 15.76 -24.33
C LYS A 134 1.38 15.60 -24.49
N ILE A 135 1.91 14.38 -24.45
CA ILE A 135 3.37 14.14 -24.44
C ILE A 135 3.72 12.97 -25.34
N ARG A 136 3.90 13.25 -26.63
CA ARG A 136 4.26 12.26 -27.66
C ARG A 136 5.77 11.99 -27.76
N SER A 137 6.62 12.77 -27.09
CA SER A 137 8.09 12.74 -27.28
C SER A 137 8.91 12.17 -26.11
N ALA A 138 8.31 11.86 -24.95
CA ALA A 138 9.06 11.45 -23.76
C ALA A 138 9.09 9.92 -23.55
N ARG A 139 10.24 9.39 -23.08
CA ARG A 139 10.38 7.98 -22.68
C ARG A 139 9.72 7.76 -21.32
N TRP A 140 8.87 6.75 -21.24
CA TRP A 140 8.18 6.36 -20.00
C TRP A 140 9.01 5.34 -19.21
N SER A 141 9.09 5.52 -17.89
CA SER A 141 9.63 4.51 -16.97
C SER A 141 8.83 4.54 -15.68
N PHE A 142 8.25 3.39 -15.30
CA PHE A 142 7.38 3.24 -14.14
C PHE A 142 8.08 2.47 -13.03
N LEU A 143 7.97 2.99 -11.80
CA LEU A 143 8.41 2.30 -10.57
C LEU A 143 7.60 1.01 -10.30
N VAL A 144 6.37 0.92 -10.82
CA VAL A 144 5.52 -0.28 -10.75
C VAL A 144 5.04 -0.60 -12.16
N SER A 145 5.70 -1.55 -12.82
CA SER A 145 5.24 -2.07 -14.10
C SER A 145 3.94 -2.85 -13.90
N VAL A 146 2.80 -2.22 -14.20
CA VAL A 146 1.57 -2.95 -14.50
C VAL A 146 1.41 -2.86 -16.01
N SER A 147 1.79 -3.93 -16.71
CA SER A 147 1.48 -4.14 -18.12
C SER A 147 -0.04 -4.18 -18.28
N LYS A 148 -0.65 -3.04 -18.62
CA LYS A 148 -2.06 -2.98 -19.02
C LYS A 148 -2.13 -3.04 -20.55
N PRO A 149 -2.97 -3.92 -21.14
CA PRO A 149 -3.13 -4.01 -22.59
C PRO A 149 -3.59 -2.67 -23.19
N PRO A 150 -3.34 -2.43 -24.49
CA PRO A 150 -3.65 -1.16 -25.14
C PRO A 150 -5.16 -0.87 -25.02
N CYS A 151 -5.48 0.23 -24.34
CA CYS A 151 -6.84 0.73 -24.26
C CYS A 151 -7.24 1.32 -25.62
N PRO A 152 -8.40 0.96 -26.19
CA PRO A 152 -8.86 1.52 -27.46
C PRO A 152 -9.12 3.02 -27.29
N LEU A 153 -8.70 3.80 -28.28
CA LEU A 153 -8.91 5.25 -28.33
C LEU A 153 -10.41 5.53 -28.57
N PRO A 154 -11.02 6.51 -27.87
CA PRO A 154 -12.32 7.04 -28.27
C PRO A 154 -12.19 7.82 -29.60
N PRO A 155 -13.28 7.95 -30.37
CA PRO A 155 -13.28 8.51 -31.73
C PRO A 155 -12.80 9.96 -31.80
#